data_AF-A0A2V5YAI7-F1
#
_entry.id   AF-A0A2V5YAI7-F1
#
_cell.length_a   1.000
_cell.length_b   1.000
_cell.length_c   1.000
_cell.angle_alpha   90.00
_cell.angle_beta   90.00
_cell.angle_gamma   90.00
#
_symmetry.space_group_name_H-M   'P 1'
#
loop_
_entity.id
_entity.type
_entity.pdbx_description
1 polymer ?
#
loop_
_entity_poly.entity_id
_entity_poly.type
_entity_poly.pdbx_seq_one_letter_code
_entity_poly.pdbx_strand_id
1 'polypeptide(L)' 'MNLRRIGFLGYDGVQTLDIVGPVDAFMAARPDETNGSDHACYETLIIGLSDKPFVSESGITLNPHCS' A
#
# COMPACT_ATOMS: atom_id res chain seq x y z
N MET A 1 -18.15 0.01 -8.85
CA MET A 1 -17.11 -1.05 -8.80
C MET A 1 -16.85 -1.39 -7.34
N ASN A 2 -16.57 -2.65 -7.03
CA ASN A 2 -16.19 -3.03 -5.66
C ASN A 2 -14.69 -2.75 -5.49
N LEU A 3 -14.33 -1.83 -4.59
CA LEU A 3 -12.96 -1.42 -4.33
C LEU A 3 -12.18 -2.62 -3.79
N ARG A 4 -11.11 -3.04 -4.48
CA ARG A 4 -10.31 -4.18 -4.05
C ARG A 4 -9.23 -3.73 -3.07
N ARG A 5 -9.15 -4.38 -1.91
CA ARG A 5 -8.12 -4.10 -0.90
C ARG A 5 -6.85 -4.89 -1.17
N ILE A 6 -5.71 -4.22 -1.06
CA ILE A 6 -4.38 -4.81 -1.20
C ILE A 6 -3.58 -4.51 0.06
N GLY A 7 -3.12 -5.56 0.73
CA GLY A 7 -2.29 -5.48 1.93
C GLY A 7 -0.81 -5.70 1.59
N PHE A 8 0.05 -4.84 2.12
CA PHE A 8 1.50 -4.94 2.06
C PHE A 8 2.02 -5.26 3.46
N LEU A 9 2.67 -6.42 3.62
CA LEU A 9 3.20 -6.84 4.91
C LEU A 9 4.52 -6.11 5.19
N GLY A 10 4.55 -5.33 6.26
CA GLY A 10 5.71 -4.61 6.76
C GLY A 10 6.34 -5.29 7.98
N TYR A 11 7.67 -5.29 8.01
CA TYR A 11 8.49 -5.81 9.10
C TYR A 11 9.84 -5.10 9.10
N ASP A 12 10.58 -5.20 10.21
CA ASP A 12 11.90 -4.57 10.31
C ASP A 12 12.87 -5.13 9.27
N GLY A 13 13.55 -4.23 8.56
CA GLY A 13 14.47 -4.58 7.48
C GLY A 13 13.79 -4.91 6.15
N VAL A 14 12.47 -4.72 6.02
CA VAL A 14 11.81 -4.82 4.70
C VAL A 14 12.38 -3.78 3.74
N GLN A 15 12.57 -4.16 2.47
CA GLN A 15 13.01 -3.23 1.44
C GLN A 15 11.92 -2.18 1.19
N THR A 16 12.24 -0.89 1.40
CA THR A 16 11.24 0.20 1.33
C THR A 16 10.53 0.24 -0.02
N LEU A 17 11.28 0.04 -1.11
CA LEU A 17 10.75 0.09 -2.47
C LEU A 17 9.68 -0.99 -2.72
N ASP A 18 9.79 -2.13 -2.05
CA ASP A 18 8.86 -3.25 -2.21
C ASP A 18 7.51 -2.98 -1.52
N ILE A 19 7.45 -1.98 -0.64
CA ILE A 19 6.19 -1.46 -0.08
C ILE A 19 5.74 -0.22 -0.86
N VAL A 20 6.56 0.82 -0.88
CA VAL A 20 6.14 2.15 -1.38
C VAL A 20 5.89 2.14 -2.89
N GLY A 21 6.72 1.42 -3.66
CA GLY A 21 6.57 1.35 -5.12
C GLY A 21 5.23 0.74 -5.54
N PRO A 22 4.88 -0.47 -5.06
CA PRO A 22 3.56 -1.05 -5.31
C PRO A 22 2.40 -0.22 -4.75
N VAL A 23 2.52 0.37 -3.56
CA VAL A 23 1.48 1.26 -3.00
C VAL A 23 1.14 2.38 -3.98
N ASP A 24 2.15 3.10 -4.48
CA ASP A 24 1.95 4.18 -5.44
C ASP A 24 1.32 3.68 -6.74
N ALA A 25 1.79 2.54 -7.26
CA ALA A 25 1.28 1.96 -8.49
C ALA A 25 -0.22 1.60 -8.39
N PHE A 26 -0.64 0.95 -7.30
CA PHE A 26 -2.05 0.57 -7.12
C PHE A 26 -2.95 1.78 -6.81
N MET A 27 -2.46 2.77 -6.06
CA MET A 27 -3.20 4.00 -5.81
C MET A 27 -3.39 4.85 -7.08
N ALA A 28 -2.43 4.81 -8.00
CA ALA A 28 -2.51 5.50 -9.28
C ALA A 28 -3.40 4.80 -10.31
N ALA A 29 -3.69 3.50 -10.14
CA ALA A 29 -4.47 2.74 -11.11
C ALA A 29 -5.89 3.32 -11.27
N ARG A 30 -6.29 3.50 -12.54
CA ARG A 30 -7.64 3.92 -12.94
C ARG A 30 -8.22 2.94 -13.94
N PRO A 31 -9.54 2.74 -13.95
CA PRO A 31 -10.21 1.92 -14.95
C PRO A 31 -10.19 2.63 -16.31
N ASP A 32 -10.03 1.87 -17.39
CA ASP A 32 -9.96 2.43 -18.74
C ASP A 32 -11.29 3.13 -19.11
N GLU A 33 -11.21 4.37 -19.57
CA GLU A 33 -12.35 5.28 -19.68
C GLU A 33 -13.26 4.91 -20.85
N THR A 34 -14.35 4.21 -20.57
CA THR A 34 -15.53 4.21 -21.46
C THR A 34 -16.68 5.06 -20.94
N ASN A 35 -16.71 5.40 -19.63
CA ASN A 35 -17.84 6.08 -19.00
C ASN A 35 -17.46 7.25 -18.06
N GLY A 36 -16.23 7.78 -18.14
CA GLY A 36 -15.84 9.02 -17.43
C GLY A 36 -15.86 8.97 -15.90
N SER A 37 -15.79 7.77 -15.29
CA SER A 37 -15.73 7.63 -13.84
C SER A 37 -14.28 7.57 -13.36
N ASP A 38 -13.76 8.68 -12.81
CA ASP A 38 -12.48 8.75 -12.09
C ASP A 38 -12.64 8.14 -10.69
N HIS A 39 -12.70 6.82 -10.63
CA HIS A 39 -12.80 6.08 -9.38
C HIS A 39 -11.55 5.22 -9.18
N ALA A 40 -11.05 5.20 -7.94
CA ALA A 40 -9.94 4.33 -7.56
C ALA A 40 -10.30 2.86 -7.78
N CYS A 41 -9.36 2.10 -8.35
CA CYS A 41 -9.51 0.65 -8.53
C CYS A 41 -9.23 -0.11 -7.23
N TYR A 42 -8.35 0.43 -6.38
CA TYR A 42 -7.80 -0.26 -5.22
C TYR A 42 -7.76 0.63 -3.98
N GLU A 43 -7.82 -0.02 -2.83
CA GLU A 43 -7.47 0.52 -1.52
C GLU A 43 -6.21 -0.20 -1.04
N THR A 44 -5.17 0.55 -0.69
CA THR A 44 -3.90 -0.02 -0.23
C THR A 44 -3.75 0.10 1.28
N LEU A 45 -3.28 -0.96 1.94
CA LEU A 45 -3.04 -1.01 3.38
C LEU A 45 -1.63 -1.55 3.64
N ILE A 46 -0.89 -0.90 4.52
CA ILE A 46 0.33 -1.44 5.13
C ILE A 46 -0.09 -2.20 6.39
N ILE A 47 0.21 -3.50 6.45
CA ILE A 47 -0.10 -4.40 7.57
C ILE A 47 1.22 -4.67 8.30
N GLY A 48 1.30 -4.38 9.59
CA GLY A 48 2.49 -4.67 10.40
C GLY A 48 2.42 -6.06 11.04
N LEU A 49 3.56 -6.59 11.48
CA LEU A 49 3.59 -7.74 12.40
C LEU A 49 3.01 -7.42 13.80
N SER A 50 2.86 -6.12 14.09
CA SER A 50 2.18 -5.57 15.26
C SER A 50 1.69 -4.15 14.93
N ASP A 51 0.89 -3.54 15.81
CA ASP A 51 0.45 -2.15 15.66
C ASP A 51 1.57 -1.10 15.89
N LYS A 52 2.82 -1.54 16.08
CA LYS A 52 3.97 -0.64 16.27
C LYS A 52 4.61 -0.27 14.92
N PRO A 53 5.24 0.91 14.82
CA PRO A 53 6.04 1.26 13.65
C PRO A 53 7.18 0.26 13.46
N PHE A 54 7.54 0.02 12.20
CA PHE A 54 8.71 -0.78 11.83
C PHE A 54 9.69 0.07 11.01
N VAL A 55 10.95 -0.33 10.98
CA VAL A 55 12.01 0.39 10.27
C VAL A 55 12.44 -0.43 9.06
N SER A 56 12.32 0.15 7.86
CA SER A 56 12.75 -0.49 6.63
C SER A 56 14.27 -0.61 6.53
N GLU A 57 14.77 -1.40 5.58
CA GLU A 57 16.21 -1.54 5.30
C GLU A 57 16.91 -0.18 5.09
N SER A 58 16.22 0.77 4.44
CA SER A 58 16.77 2.11 4.19
C SER A 58 16.65 3.06 5.39
N GLY A 59 16.23 2.57 6.56
CA GLY A 59 16.07 3.37 7.78
C GLY A 59 14.79 4.22 7.84
N ILE A 60 13.82 4.00 6.94
CA ILE A 60 12.55 4.74 6.95
C ILE A 60 11.61 4.07 7.95
N THR A 61 11.07 4.87 8.87
CA THR A 61 10.05 4.40 9.82
C THR A 61 8.67 4.48 9.17
N LEU A 62 7.97 3.35 9.14
CA LEU A 62 6.63 3.21 8.57
C LEU A 62 5.63 2.87 9.67
N ASN A 63 4.50 3.57 9.69
CA ASN A 63 3.38 3.24 10.58
C ASN A 63 2.42 2.28 9.86
N PRO A 64 2.15 1.08 10.40
CA PRO A 64 1.14 0.20 9.84
C PRO A 64 -0.27 0.77 10.05
N HIS A 65 -1.20 0.41 9.17
CA HIS A 65 -2.62 0.72 9.32
C HIS A 65 -3.31 -0.26 10.28
N CYS A 66 -2.83 -1.51 10.34
CA CYS A 66 -3.31 -2.58 11.21
C CYS A 66 -2.25 -3.70 11.35
N SER A 67 -2.51 -4.69 12.22
CA SER A 67 -1.78 -5.95 12.33
C SER A 67 -2.70 -7.17 12.34
#